data_AF-A0A957P3L5-F1
#
_entry.id   AF-A0A957P3L5-F1
#
_cell.length_a   1.000
_cell.length_b   1.000
_cell.length_c   1.000
_cell.angle_alpha   90.00
_cell.angle_beta   90.00
_cell.angle_gamma   90.00
#
_symmetry.space_group_name_H-M   'P 1'
#
loop_
_entity.id
_entity.type
_entity.pdbx_description
1 polymer ?
#
loop_
_entity_poly.entity_id
_entity_poly.type
_entity_poly.pdbx_seq_one_letter_code
_entity_poly.pdbx_strand_id
1 'polypeptide(L)'
;VFGKENFYIELQEHSIPELIEVNKVLVPWAQKFGLGLLATNDVHYVREEDASPHEMLLCVQTGESIKSEKRMKLSDQSYFLKSRTQMEQTFRPLVDLPASAFDNSIRIAEMCEVDLEDKNYHLPDLEIPDGFTYETYLRKLTEEGLERLYGERAYNDDVQKRKEHELRIINQMGFAVYFLIVGDLCAFARSRNIWWNVRGSGAGSLVAYCIGVTGLDPLKNALIFERFLNPDRVSMPDFDLDFPDDQREELIRYTIQKYGQDQVAQIVTFGRMKARAAIRDVGRAQEVALHDVDRIAKMIPAIPGKPVTINDVLTEGHEFYNPELVEVYKKEKWVRELLDMSMNLEGVARHSGIHAAAV
;
A
#
# COMPACT_ATOMS: atom_id res chain seq x y z
N VAL A 1 -9.72 8.71 31.94
CA VAL A 1 -9.04 8.70 30.62
C VAL A 1 -10.08 8.76 29.52
N PHE A 2 -10.85 7.71 29.27
CA PHE A 2 -11.80 7.67 28.13
C PHE A 2 -13.18 8.30 28.41
N GLY A 3 -13.58 8.39 29.68
CA GLY A 3 -14.94 8.78 30.05
C GLY A 3 -15.88 7.59 30.03
N LYS A 4 -16.97 7.67 30.79
CA LYS A 4 -17.90 6.54 31.02
C LYS A 4 -18.59 6.07 29.74
N GLU A 5 -18.86 7.00 28.83
CA GLU A 5 -19.54 6.73 27.55
C GLU A 5 -18.61 6.17 26.47
N ASN A 6 -17.28 6.23 26.65
CA ASN A 6 -16.30 5.75 25.69
C ASN A 6 -15.45 4.59 26.24
N PHE A 7 -15.90 3.97 27.33
CA PHE A 7 -15.22 2.81 27.93
C PHE A 7 -16.23 1.68 28.13
N TYR A 8 -16.01 0.60 27.39
CA TYR A 8 -16.84 -0.59 27.42
C TYR A 8 -16.03 -1.75 28.00
N ILE A 9 -16.72 -2.64 28.70
CA ILE A 9 -16.15 -3.92 29.12
C ILE A 9 -16.36 -4.90 27.97
N GLU A 10 -15.26 -5.23 27.31
CA GLU A 10 -15.23 -6.20 26.22
C GLU A 10 -15.37 -7.62 26.78
N LEU A 11 -16.23 -8.41 26.14
CA LEU A 11 -16.45 -9.82 26.43
C LEU A 11 -16.19 -10.62 25.17
N GLN A 12 -15.30 -11.60 25.27
CA GLN A 12 -14.96 -12.55 24.21
C GLN A 12 -15.17 -13.98 24.74
N GLU A 13 -15.43 -14.91 23.83
CA GLU A 13 -15.56 -16.32 24.20
C GLU A 13 -15.03 -17.24 23.08
N HIS A 14 -14.06 -18.04 23.47
CA HIS A 14 -13.39 -19.10 22.70
C HIS A 14 -13.11 -20.26 23.66
N SER A 15 -12.58 -21.39 23.19
CA SER A 15 -12.19 -22.54 24.05
C SER A 15 -10.96 -22.26 24.93
N ILE A 16 -11.05 -21.24 25.77
CA ILE A 16 -10.05 -20.78 26.75
C ILE A 16 -10.74 -20.75 28.11
N PRO A 17 -10.47 -21.72 29.00
CA PRO A 17 -11.17 -21.85 30.28
C PRO A 17 -11.17 -20.58 31.14
N GLU A 18 -10.10 -19.79 31.05
CA GLU A 18 -9.93 -18.53 31.78
C GLU A 18 -10.92 -17.46 31.35
N LEU A 19 -11.38 -17.44 30.08
CA LEU A 19 -12.35 -16.44 29.60
C LEU A 19 -13.68 -16.55 30.34
N ILE A 20 -14.13 -17.76 30.66
CA ILE A 20 -15.36 -17.98 31.42
C ILE A 20 -15.26 -17.32 32.80
N GLU A 21 -14.14 -17.52 33.50
CA GLU A 21 -13.93 -16.94 34.84
C GLU A 21 -13.76 -15.42 34.78
N VAL A 22 -13.07 -14.91 33.76
CA VAL A 22 -12.93 -13.47 33.52
C VAL A 22 -14.29 -12.84 33.24
N ASN A 23 -15.09 -13.42 32.34
CA ASN A 23 -16.42 -12.93 31.98
C ASN A 23 -17.37 -12.89 33.20
N LYS A 24 -17.33 -13.89 34.07
CA LYS A 24 -18.10 -13.91 35.34
C LYS A 24 -17.76 -12.75 36.28
N VAL A 25 -16.53 -12.22 36.21
CA VAL A 25 -16.09 -11.06 37.01
C VAL A 25 -16.42 -9.75 36.30
N LEU A 26 -16.22 -9.69 34.98
CA LEU A 26 -16.41 -8.50 34.16
C LEU A 26 -17.89 -8.07 34.07
N VAL A 27 -18.81 -9.02 33.95
CA VAL A 27 -20.25 -8.69 33.84
C VAL A 27 -20.79 -7.93 35.07
N PRO A 28 -20.56 -8.36 36.32
CA PRO A 28 -20.94 -7.57 37.50
C PRO A 28 -20.25 -6.21 37.59
N TRP A 29 -19.03 -6.07 37.06
CA TRP A 29 -18.32 -4.79 37.05
C TRP A 29 -18.97 -3.76 36.15
N ALA A 30 -19.54 -4.20 35.02
CA ALA A 30 -20.32 -3.31 34.15
C ALA A 30 -21.45 -2.64 34.94
N GLN A 31 -22.19 -3.40 35.74
CA GLN A 31 -23.23 -2.85 36.60
C GLN A 31 -22.65 -1.98 37.72
N LYS A 32 -21.61 -2.45 38.43
CA LYS A 32 -21.00 -1.76 39.57
C LYS A 32 -20.48 -0.37 39.21
N PHE A 33 -19.86 -0.23 38.04
CA PHE A 33 -19.27 1.03 37.58
C PHE A 33 -20.17 1.77 36.57
N GLY A 34 -21.31 1.17 36.22
CA GLY A 34 -22.26 1.69 35.24
C GLY A 34 -21.71 1.72 33.80
N LEU A 35 -20.80 0.82 33.44
CA LEU A 35 -20.18 0.73 32.13
C LEU A 35 -21.03 -0.13 31.18
N GLY A 36 -20.90 0.12 29.87
CA GLY A 36 -21.50 -0.74 28.84
C GLY A 36 -20.74 -2.05 28.67
N LEU A 37 -21.44 -3.13 28.34
CA LEU A 37 -20.84 -4.39 27.87
C LEU A 37 -20.71 -4.37 26.35
N LEU A 38 -19.67 -5.00 25.81
CA LEU A 38 -19.49 -5.15 24.37
C LEU A 38 -19.05 -6.59 24.07
N ALA A 39 -19.90 -7.36 23.39
CA ALA A 39 -19.53 -8.70 22.92
C ALA A 39 -18.76 -8.61 21.59
N THR A 40 -17.57 -9.21 21.55
CA THR A 40 -16.70 -9.30 20.36
C THR A 40 -16.19 -10.73 20.20
N ASN A 41 -15.53 -11.03 19.07
CA ASN A 41 -15.11 -12.40 18.73
C ASN A 41 -13.66 -12.49 18.22
N ASP A 42 -12.85 -11.44 18.39
CA ASP A 42 -11.45 -11.38 17.98
C ASP A 42 -11.18 -12.04 16.60
N VAL A 43 -11.86 -11.52 15.57
CA VAL A 43 -11.97 -12.19 14.27
C VAL A 43 -10.61 -12.19 13.54
N HIS A 44 -10.13 -13.37 13.16
CA HIS A 44 -8.88 -13.59 12.42
C HIS A 44 -9.10 -14.08 10.98
N TYR A 45 -10.27 -14.62 10.68
CA TYR A 45 -10.65 -15.12 9.35
C TYR A 45 -12.15 -14.92 9.10
N VAL A 46 -12.59 -15.02 7.84
CA VAL A 46 -13.96 -14.61 7.48
C VAL A 46 -14.96 -15.71 7.81
N ARG A 47 -14.69 -16.95 7.41
CA ARG A 47 -15.63 -18.07 7.54
C ARG A 47 -15.06 -19.17 8.43
N GLU A 48 -15.91 -20.00 8.98
CA GLU A 48 -15.51 -21.11 9.84
C GLU A 48 -14.56 -22.09 9.12
N GLU A 49 -14.79 -22.35 7.82
CA GLU A 49 -13.92 -23.19 7.00
C GLU A 49 -12.49 -22.65 6.79
N ASP A 50 -12.26 -21.35 7.04
CA ASP A 50 -10.96 -20.69 6.85
C ASP A 50 -9.99 -20.95 8.01
N ALA A 51 -10.42 -21.65 9.07
CA ALA A 51 -9.58 -21.94 10.24
C ALA A 51 -8.32 -22.75 9.87
N SER A 52 -8.44 -23.72 8.95
CA SER A 52 -7.31 -24.55 8.50
C SER A 52 -6.30 -23.75 7.64
N PRO A 53 -6.73 -22.96 6.64
CA PRO A 53 -5.87 -21.96 5.99
C PRO A 53 -5.18 -20.99 6.95
N HIS A 54 -5.89 -20.48 7.95
CA HIS A 54 -5.30 -19.59 8.95
C HIS A 54 -4.22 -20.30 9.79
N GLU A 55 -4.46 -21.54 10.24
CA GLU A 55 -3.45 -22.33 10.95
C GLU A 55 -2.20 -22.57 10.08
N MET A 56 -2.39 -22.85 8.79
CA MET A 56 -1.30 -22.97 7.83
C MET A 56 -0.52 -21.66 7.69
N LEU A 57 -1.22 -20.52 7.63
CA LEU A 57 -0.60 -19.20 7.55
C LEU A 57 0.28 -18.92 8.78
N LEU A 58 -0.18 -19.26 9.98
CA LEU A 58 0.62 -19.16 11.21
C LEU A 58 1.89 -20.01 11.11
N CYS A 59 1.78 -21.26 10.68
CA CYS A 59 2.94 -22.16 10.51
C CYS A 59 3.94 -21.59 9.50
N VAL A 60 3.45 -21.02 8.39
CA VAL A 60 4.29 -20.34 7.38
C VAL A 60 5.02 -19.14 7.97
N GLN A 61 4.35 -18.33 8.79
CA GLN A 61 4.93 -17.15 9.43
C GLN A 61 5.96 -17.51 10.51
N THR A 62 5.69 -18.51 11.34
CA THR A 62 6.60 -18.94 12.40
C THR A 62 7.70 -19.89 11.92
N GLY A 63 7.62 -20.36 10.66
CA GLY A 63 8.55 -21.34 10.11
C GLY A 63 8.45 -22.73 10.73
N GLU A 64 7.32 -23.03 11.37
CA GLU A 64 7.06 -24.32 12.04
C GLU A 64 6.29 -25.27 11.13
N SER A 65 6.37 -26.56 11.45
CA SER A 65 5.60 -27.61 10.78
C SER A 65 4.17 -27.69 11.34
N ILE A 66 3.19 -27.95 10.47
CA ILE A 66 1.80 -28.25 10.88
C ILE A 66 1.72 -29.51 11.75
N LYS A 67 2.73 -30.39 11.70
CA LYS A 67 2.82 -31.58 12.55
C LYS A 67 3.49 -31.32 13.90
N SER A 68 4.13 -30.16 14.08
CA SER A 68 4.76 -29.77 15.34
C SER A 68 3.70 -29.55 16.41
N GLU A 69 3.81 -30.22 17.56
CA GLU A 69 2.90 -30.02 18.70
C GLU A 69 3.09 -28.64 19.36
N LYS A 70 4.28 -28.05 19.21
CA LYS A 70 4.66 -26.75 19.78
C LYS A 70 4.37 -25.58 18.84
N ARG A 71 3.74 -25.82 17.69
CA ARG A 71 3.41 -24.76 16.74
C ARG A 71 2.46 -23.73 17.37
N MET A 72 2.57 -22.50 16.90
CA MET A 72 1.60 -21.46 17.23
C MET A 72 0.24 -21.84 16.62
N LYS A 73 -0.79 -21.93 17.45
CA LYS A 73 -2.17 -22.19 17.05
C LYS A 73 -3.12 -21.44 17.97
N LEU A 74 -4.29 -21.10 17.43
CA LEU A 74 -5.39 -20.57 18.25
C LEU A 74 -6.00 -21.69 19.11
N SER A 75 -6.77 -21.32 20.13
CA SER A 75 -7.38 -22.28 21.06
C SER A 75 -8.37 -23.22 20.39
N ASP A 76 -9.10 -22.73 19.37
CA ASP A 76 -10.07 -23.46 18.57
C ASP A 76 -10.33 -22.76 17.21
N GLN A 77 -11.40 -23.16 16.52
CA GLN A 77 -11.80 -22.66 15.20
C GLN A 77 -12.87 -21.55 15.26
N SER A 78 -13.08 -20.93 16.42
CA SER A 78 -14.21 -20.00 16.62
C SER A 78 -13.89 -18.53 16.29
N TYR A 79 -12.74 -18.23 15.71
CA TYR A 79 -12.23 -16.88 15.42
C TYR A 79 -12.66 -16.34 14.05
N PHE A 80 -13.83 -16.77 13.56
CA PHE A 80 -14.42 -16.29 12.31
C PHE A 80 -15.44 -15.17 12.53
N LEU A 81 -15.91 -14.53 11.46
CA LEU A 81 -16.94 -13.49 11.53
C LEU A 81 -18.32 -14.12 11.80
N LYS A 82 -18.65 -14.34 13.07
CA LYS A 82 -19.94 -14.89 13.51
C LYS A 82 -21.11 -13.96 13.20
N SER A 83 -22.24 -14.55 12.84
CA SER A 83 -23.54 -13.85 12.84
C SER A 83 -23.98 -13.51 14.27
N ARG A 84 -24.90 -12.55 14.41
CA ARG A 84 -25.50 -12.19 15.71
C ARG A 84 -26.04 -13.41 16.46
N THR A 85 -26.78 -14.28 15.77
CA THR A 85 -27.34 -15.50 16.36
C THR A 85 -26.25 -16.43 16.89
N GLN A 86 -25.14 -16.61 16.15
CA GLN A 86 -24.00 -17.42 16.60
C GLN A 86 -23.30 -16.78 17.81
N MET A 87 -23.18 -15.45 17.84
CA MET A 87 -22.65 -14.72 19.00
C MET A 87 -23.51 -14.96 20.25
N GLU A 88 -24.82 -14.76 20.16
CA GLU A 88 -25.75 -14.99 21.27
C GLU A 88 -25.71 -16.45 21.75
N GLN A 89 -25.67 -17.41 20.82
CA GLN A 89 -25.53 -18.84 21.13
C GLN A 89 -24.21 -19.18 21.85
N THR A 90 -23.12 -18.49 21.52
CA THR A 90 -21.80 -18.70 22.15
C THR A 90 -21.85 -18.34 23.64
N PHE A 91 -22.46 -17.21 23.99
CA PHE A 91 -22.51 -16.74 25.38
C PHE A 91 -23.63 -17.35 26.22
N ARG A 92 -24.75 -17.73 25.60
CA ARG A 92 -25.95 -18.26 26.28
C ARG A 92 -25.70 -19.38 27.31
N PRO A 93 -24.83 -20.38 27.09
CA PRO A 93 -24.57 -21.42 28.08
C PRO A 93 -23.67 -20.98 29.24
N LEU A 94 -23.01 -19.82 29.14
CA LEU A 94 -21.94 -19.38 30.04
C LEU A 94 -22.37 -18.23 30.95
N VAL A 95 -23.06 -17.25 30.38
CA VAL A 95 -23.48 -16.03 31.07
C VAL A 95 -24.73 -15.44 30.40
N ASP A 96 -25.69 -14.99 31.21
CA ASP A 96 -26.87 -14.29 30.72
C ASP A 96 -26.52 -12.83 30.43
N LEU A 97 -26.29 -12.52 29.14
CA LEU A 97 -25.94 -11.18 28.69
C LEU A 97 -27.19 -10.42 28.24
N PRO A 98 -27.33 -9.14 28.60
CA PRO A 98 -28.41 -8.32 28.07
C PRO A 98 -28.21 -8.10 26.56
N ALA A 99 -29.31 -7.90 25.82
CA ALA A 99 -29.26 -7.60 24.38
C ALA A 99 -28.33 -6.40 24.05
N SER A 100 -28.25 -5.44 24.97
CA SER A 100 -27.36 -4.27 24.85
C SER A 100 -25.89 -4.64 24.72
N ALA A 101 -25.43 -5.78 25.23
CA ALA A 101 -24.06 -6.25 25.05
C ALA A 101 -23.72 -6.50 23.57
N PHE A 102 -24.72 -6.91 22.78
CA PHE A 102 -24.60 -7.14 21.34
C PHE A 102 -24.91 -5.88 20.53
N ASP A 103 -25.92 -5.10 20.95
CA ASP A 103 -26.33 -3.87 20.26
C ASP A 103 -25.30 -2.74 20.35
N ASN A 104 -24.46 -2.73 21.41
CA ASN A 104 -23.44 -1.70 21.59
C ASN A 104 -22.40 -1.66 20.45
N SER A 105 -22.17 -2.77 19.75
CA SER A 105 -21.31 -2.81 18.55
C SER A 105 -21.81 -1.87 17.45
N ILE A 106 -23.13 -1.83 17.23
CA ILE A 106 -23.78 -0.93 16.26
C ILE A 106 -23.70 0.50 16.76
N ARG A 107 -23.99 0.74 18.04
CA ARG A 107 -23.90 2.08 18.65
C ARG A 107 -22.49 2.68 18.52
N ILE A 108 -21.45 1.88 18.76
CA ILE A 108 -20.06 2.32 18.58
C ILE A 108 -19.79 2.63 17.11
N ALA A 109 -20.23 1.78 16.18
CA ALA A 109 -20.09 2.04 14.76
C ALA A 109 -20.78 3.34 14.32
N GLU A 110 -21.96 3.65 14.84
CA GLU A 110 -22.70 4.90 14.60
C GLU A 110 -22.01 6.14 15.18
N MET A 111 -21.18 5.97 16.22
CA MET A 111 -20.39 7.06 16.82
C MET A 111 -19.08 7.33 16.08
N CYS A 112 -18.63 6.39 15.24
CA CYS A 112 -17.37 6.49 14.50
C CYS A 112 -17.56 7.20 13.15
N GLU A 113 -17.44 8.53 13.15
CA GLU A 113 -17.40 9.32 11.92
C GLU A 113 -15.95 9.73 11.62
N VAL A 114 -15.31 9.01 10.70
CA VAL A 114 -13.92 9.26 10.27
C VAL A 114 -13.90 9.41 8.75
N ASP A 115 -13.53 10.59 8.27
CA ASP A 115 -13.29 10.86 6.86
C ASP A 115 -11.78 10.88 6.59
N LEU A 116 -11.33 9.95 5.73
CA LEU A 116 -9.93 9.85 5.29
C LEU A 116 -9.72 10.45 3.89
N GLU A 117 -10.78 10.88 3.20
CA GLU A 117 -10.70 11.42 1.85
C GLU A 117 -10.38 12.92 1.89
N ASP A 118 -9.09 13.27 1.91
CA ASP A 118 -8.69 14.65 1.62
C ASP A 118 -8.55 14.86 0.11
N LYS A 119 -9.38 15.74 -0.44
CA LYS A 119 -9.38 16.09 -1.87
C LYS A 119 -8.31 17.11 -2.22
N ASN A 120 -7.63 17.69 -1.22
CA ASN A 120 -6.60 18.69 -1.42
C ASN A 120 -5.21 18.06 -1.47
N TYR A 121 -4.34 18.66 -2.27
CA TYR A 121 -2.93 18.31 -2.27
C TYR A 121 -2.21 19.09 -1.18
N HIS A 122 -1.44 18.38 -0.36
CA HIS A 122 -0.59 18.95 0.67
C HIS A 122 0.84 19.02 0.15
N LEU A 123 1.18 20.15 -0.47
CA LEU A 123 2.54 20.41 -0.94
C LEU A 123 3.34 21.07 0.18
N PRO A 124 4.61 20.69 0.42
CA PRO A 124 5.42 21.30 1.44
C PRO A 124 5.73 22.76 1.07
N ASP A 125 5.87 23.60 2.09
CA ASP A 125 6.33 24.96 1.88
C ASP A 125 7.79 24.98 1.40
N LEU A 126 8.08 25.90 0.48
CA LEU A 126 9.42 26.11 -0.03
C LEU A 126 9.85 27.55 0.27
N GLU A 127 11.00 27.71 0.91
CA GLU A 127 11.58 29.03 1.12
C GLU A 127 11.92 29.67 -0.24
N ILE A 128 11.32 30.83 -0.53
CA ILE A 128 11.58 31.64 -1.72
C ILE A 128 12.09 33.03 -1.33
N PRO A 129 12.83 33.73 -2.21
CA PRO A 129 13.35 35.06 -1.89
C PRO A 129 12.25 36.08 -1.58
N ASP A 130 12.55 37.02 -0.68
CA ASP A 130 11.63 38.09 -0.30
C ASP A 130 11.10 38.87 -1.51
N GLY A 131 9.80 39.18 -1.48
CA GLY A 131 9.12 39.91 -2.54
C GLY A 131 8.61 39.05 -3.70
N PHE A 132 8.82 37.73 -3.66
CA PHE A 132 8.24 36.79 -4.61
C PHE A 132 7.11 35.95 -4.00
N THR A 133 6.16 35.57 -4.86
CA THR A 133 5.28 34.40 -4.69
C THR A 133 5.85 33.20 -5.47
N TYR A 134 5.34 31.98 -5.23
CA TYR A 134 5.76 30.79 -6.00
C TYR A 134 5.62 31.00 -7.53
N GLU A 135 4.52 31.59 -7.97
CA GLU A 135 4.24 31.86 -9.39
C GLU A 135 5.22 32.86 -10.00
N THR A 136 5.50 33.95 -9.28
CA THR A 136 6.43 34.99 -9.76
C THR A 136 7.88 34.52 -9.71
N TYR A 137 8.24 33.70 -8.72
CA TYR A 137 9.58 33.11 -8.63
C TYR A 137 9.80 32.07 -9.73
N LEU A 138 8.83 31.18 -9.96
CA LEU A 138 8.89 30.22 -11.06
C LEU A 138 9.02 30.92 -12.42
N ARG A 139 8.27 32.01 -12.64
CA ARG A 139 8.40 32.84 -13.84
C ARG A 139 9.81 33.39 -13.98
N LYS A 140 10.37 34.00 -12.93
CA LYS A 140 11.74 34.55 -12.95
C LYS A 140 12.76 33.48 -13.36
N LEU A 141 12.73 32.31 -12.72
CA LEU A 141 13.64 31.21 -13.03
C LEU A 141 13.45 30.68 -14.46
N THR A 142 12.21 30.68 -14.96
CA THR A 142 11.91 30.29 -16.33
C THR A 142 12.51 31.27 -17.33
N GLU A 143 12.40 32.58 -17.08
CA GLU A 143 12.95 33.63 -17.95
C GLU A 143 14.47 33.60 -17.97
N GLU A 144 15.12 33.50 -16.81
CA GLU A 144 16.58 33.31 -16.70
C GLU A 144 17.03 32.03 -17.41
N GLY A 145 16.26 30.95 -17.28
CA GLY A 145 16.52 29.68 -17.95
C GLY A 145 16.40 29.77 -19.46
N LEU A 146 15.41 30.49 -19.98
CA LEU A 146 15.23 30.71 -21.42
C LEU A 146 16.39 31.49 -22.02
N GLU A 147 16.81 32.59 -21.38
CA GLU A 147 17.95 33.37 -21.84
C GLU A 147 19.22 32.52 -21.87
N ARG A 148 19.46 31.72 -20.83
CA ARG A 148 20.60 30.81 -20.75
C ARG A 148 20.60 29.72 -21.83
N LEU A 149 19.44 29.15 -22.15
CA LEU A 149 19.33 27.98 -23.04
C LEU A 149 19.12 28.35 -24.52
N TYR A 150 18.43 29.46 -24.80
CA TYR A 150 18.07 29.88 -26.16
C TYR A 150 18.75 31.18 -26.63
N GLY A 151 19.36 31.97 -25.73
CA GLY A 151 19.96 33.26 -26.08
C GLY A 151 18.95 34.19 -26.75
N GLU A 152 19.30 34.79 -27.88
CA GLU A 152 18.42 35.65 -28.68
C GLU A 152 17.10 34.96 -29.08
N ARG A 153 17.11 33.64 -29.31
CA ARG A 153 15.90 32.89 -29.67
C ARG A 153 14.86 32.86 -28.55
N ALA A 154 15.25 33.17 -27.31
CA ALA A 154 14.33 33.29 -26.19
C ALA A 154 13.19 34.27 -26.50
N TYR A 155 13.45 35.32 -27.29
CA TYR A 155 12.48 36.36 -27.63
C TYR A 155 11.60 36.05 -28.84
N ASN A 156 11.76 34.87 -29.47
CA ASN A 156 10.91 34.48 -30.57
C ASN A 156 9.46 34.21 -30.10
N ASP A 157 8.51 34.53 -30.98
CA ASP A 157 7.08 34.36 -30.72
C ASP A 157 6.69 32.94 -30.32
N ASP A 158 7.29 31.91 -30.92
CA ASP A 158 6.98 30.51 -30.61
C ASP A 158 7.38 30.13 -29.19
N VAL A 159 8.56 30.55 -28.75
CA VAL A 159 9.10 30.31 -27.41
C VAL A 159 8.29 31.07 -26.36
N GLN A 160 8.04 32.36 -26.58
CA GLN A 160 7.28 33.20 -25.65
C GLN A 160 5.82 32.73 -25.51
N LYS A 161 5.17 32.36 -26.61
CA LYS A 161 3.80 31.80 -26.57
C LYS A 161 3.75 30.50 -25.76
N ARG A 162 4.72 29.60 -25.94
CA ARG A 162 4.79 28.36 -25.15
C ARG A 162 5.02 28.65 -23.66
N LYS A 163 5.97 29.53 -23.33
CA LYS A 163 6.27 29.96 -21.96
C LYS A 163 5.02 30.48 -21.24
N GLU A 164 4.33 31.45 -21.83
CA GLU A 164 3.13 32.05 -21.23
C GLU A 164 1.97 31.06 -21.13
N HIS A 165 1.85 30.15 -22.11
CA HIS A 165 0.83 29.11 -22.07
C HIS A 165 1.05 28.15 -20.90
N GLU A 166 2.26 27.60 -20.74
CA GLU A 166 2.59 26.68 -19.65
C GLU A 166 2.48 27.34 -18.28
N LEU A 167 3.10 28.51 -18.09
CA LEU A 167 3.06 29.23 -16.80
C LEU A 167 1.63 29.55 -16.36
N ARG A 168 0.77 29.95 -17.30
CA ARG A 168 -0.65 30.20 -16.99
C ARG A 168 -1.33 28.95 -16.47
N ILE A 169 -1.16 27.80 -17.14
CA ILE A 169 -1.83 26.56 -16.73
C ILE A 169 -1.27 26.07 -15.39
N ILE A 170 0.05 26.09 -15.20
CA ILE A 170 0.69 25.69 -13.94
C ILE A 170 0.15 26.51 -12.76
N ASN A 171 0.04 27.83 -12.95
CA ASN A 171 -0.47 28.74 -11.92
C ASN A 171 -1.97 28.55 -11.67
N GLN A 172 -2.78 28.36 -12.73
CA GLN A 172 -4.22 28.10 -12.60
C GLN A 172 -4.51 26.82 -11.81
N MET A 173 -3.63 25.82 -11.93
CA MET A 173 -3.76 24.54 -11.25
C MET A 173 -3.05 24.49 -9.89
N GLY A 174 -2.37 25.58 -9.48
CA GLY A 174 -1.72 25.67 -8.17
C GLY A 174 -0.42 24.86 -8.03
N PHE A 175 0.23 24.47 -9.14
CA PHE A 175 1.40 23.60 -9.11
C PHE A 175 2.74 24.34 -9.22
N ALA A 176 2.75 25.67 -9.07
CA ALA A 176 4.00 26.44 -9.12
C ALA A 176 5.01 25.99 -8.05
N VAL A 177 4.55 25.75 -6.82
CA VAL A 177 5.40 25.25 -5.73
C VAL A 177 5.96 23.85 -6.04
N TYR A 178 5.16 22.97 -6.65
CA TYR A 178 5.61 21.63 -7.03
C TYR A 178 6.77 21.67 -8.05
N PHE A 179 6.67 22.54 -9.07
CA PHE A 179 7.77 22.74 -10.03
C PHE A 179 9.04 23.27 -9.34
N LEU A 180 8.88 24.19 -8.38
CA LEU A 180 10.01 24.73 -7.63
C LEU A 180 10.67 23.69 -6.73
N ILE A 181 9.90 22.84 -6.04
CA ILE A 181 10.39 21.72 -5.22
C ILE A 181 11.23 20.77 -6.08
N VAL A 182 10.68 20.33 -7.22
CA VAL A 182 11.37 19.40 -8.12
C VAL A 182 12.61 20.07 -8.73
N GLY A 183 12.51 21.34 -9.09
CA GLY A 183 13.63 22.15 -9.57
C GLY A 183 14.76 22.28 -8.54
N ASP A 184 14.42 22.46 -7.26
CA ASP A 184 15.37 22.52 -6.14
C ASP A 184 16.11 21.18 -5.96
N LEU A 185 15.40 20.05 -6.02
CA LEU A 185 16.02 18.72 -5.98
C LEU A 185 17.01 18.51 -7.14
N CYS A 186 16.63 18.90 -8.36
CA CYS A 186 17.50 18.83 -9.53
C CYS A 186 18.69 19.80 -9.43
N ALA A 187 18.49 21.00 -8.87
CA ALA A 187 19.57 21.97 -8.64
C ALA A 187 20.58 21.46 -7.61
N PHE A 188 20.11 20.83 -6.52
CA PHE A 188 20.96 20.17 -5.54
C PHE A 188 21.76 19.04 -6.19
N ALA A 189 21.10 18.15 -6.94
CA ALA A 189 21.77 17.07 -7.68
C ALA A 189 22.88 17.61 -8.58
N ARG A 190 22.61 18.69 -9.34
CA ARG A 190 23.62 19.37 -10.17
C ARG A 190 24.81 19.87 -9.35
N SER A 191 24.56 20.51 -8.21
CA SER A 191 25.61 21.08 -7.34
C SER A 191 26.55 20.00 -6.77
N ARG A 192 26.05 18.77 -6.65
CA ARG A 192 26.79 17.59 -6.18
C ARG A 192 27.30 16.69 -7.31
N ASN A 193 27.13 17.10 -8.56
CA ASN A 193 27.48 16.30 -9.74
C ASN A 193 26.80 14.92 -9.74
N ILE A 194 25.58 14.86 -9.22
CA ILE A 194 24.69 13.70 -9.28
C ILE A 194 23.90 13.82 -10.57
N TRP A 195 23.94 12.79 -11.40
CA TRP A 195 23.20 12.75 -12.65
C TRP A 195 21.72 12.47 -12.36
N TRP A 196 20.82 13.04 -13.15
CA TRP A 196 19.42 12.64 -13.12
C TRP A 196 18.82 12.64 -14.53
N ASN A 197 17.72 11.92 -14.69
CA ASN A 197 16.91 11.95 -15.90
C ASN A 197 15.42 11.99 -15.55
N VAL A 198 14.62 12.69 -16.35
CA VAL A 198 13.16 12.73 -16.20
C VAL A 198 12.55 11.64 -17.07
N ARG A 199 11.66 10.83 -16.50
CA ARG A 199 10.82 9.89 -17.25
C ARG A 199 9.40 10.42 -17.44
N GLY A 200 8.69 9.79 -18.37
CA GLY A 200 7.28 10.06 -18.60
C GLY A 200 7.05 11.40 -19.32
N SER A 201 5.89 12.00 -19.05
CA SER A 201 5.42 13.19 -19.77
C SER A 201 6.09 14.48 -19.30
N GLY A 202 6.75 14.51 -18.14
CA GLY A 202 7.40 15.70 -17.58
C GLY A 202 8.43 16.36 -18.50
N ALA A 203 9.08 15.59 -19.39
CA ALA A 203 10.01 16.12 -20.38
C ALA A 203 9.34 17.05 -21.44
N GLY A 204 8.01 17.05 -21.53
CA GLY A 204 7.27 17.90 -22.47
C GLY A 204 7.09 19.36 -22.03
N SER A 205 7.51 19.74 -20.82
CA SER A 205 7.37 21.12 -20.32
C SER A 205 8.61 21.97 -20.62
N LEU A 206 8.39 23.11 -21.28
CA LEU A 206 9.38 24.16 -21.47
C LEU A 206 9.77 24.78 -20.13
N VAL A 207 8.81 24.99 -19.22
CA VAL A 207 9.09 25.50 -17.87
C VAL A 207 10.05 24.55 -17.14
N ALA A 208 9.77 23.23 -17.15
CA ALA A 208 10.63 22.21 -16.55
C ALA A 208 12.05 22.20 -17.17
N TYR A 209 12.16 22.39 -18.49
CA TYR A 209 13.47 22.50 -19.17
C TYR A 209 14.25 23.74 -18.71
N CYS A 210 13.59 24.89 -18.57
CA CYS A 210 14.23 26.15 -18.19
C CYS A 210 14.77 26.15 -16.77
N ILE A 211 13.99 25.62 -15.82
CA ILE A 211 14.43 25.47 -14.42
C ILE A 211 15.41 24.30 -14.23
N GLY A 212 15.63 23.50 -15.28
CA GLY A 212 16.64 22.44 -15.30
C GLY A 212 16.17 21.12 -14.71
N VAL A 213 14.86 20.86 -14.63
CA VAL A 213 14.32 19.55 -14.25
C VAL A 213 14.60 18.52 -15.34
N THR A 214 14.32 18.86 -16.60
CA THR A 214 14.67 18.02 -17.77
C THR A 214 15.85 18.61 -18.53
N GLY A 215 16.66 17.77 -19.17
CA GLY A 215 17.72 18.16 -20.10
C GLY A 215 17.30 18.17 -21.57
N LEU A 216 16.03 17.85 -21.87
CA LEU A 216 15.51 17.76 -23.24
C LEU A 216 14.75 19.03 -23.63
N ASP A 217 15.15 19.65 -24.75
CA ASP A 217 14.44 20.77 -25.37
C ASP A 217 13.10 20.28 -25.95
N PRO A 218 11.95 20.69 -25.38
CA PRO A 218 10.65 20.21 -25.84
C PRO A 218 10.25 20.81 -27.20
N LEU A 219 10.71 22.02 -27.54
CA LEU A 219 10.39 22.67 -28.80
C LEU A 219 11.13 22.02 -29.96
N LYS A 220 12.43 21.71 -29.77
CA LYS A 220 13.23 21.01 -30.78
C LYS A 220 12.72 19.60 -31.07
N ASN A 221 12.18 18.92 -30.07
CA ASN A 221 11.71 17.54 -30.18
C ASN A 221 10.18 17.43 -30.38
N ALA A 222 9.49 18.55 -30.57
CA ALA A 222 8.03 18.63 -30.74
C ALA A 222 7.25 17.90 -29.61
N LEU A 223 7.72 18.03 -28.36
CA LEU A 223 7.08 17.45 -27.20
C LEU A 223 5.88 18.31 -26.75
N ILE A 224 4.81 17.63 -26.36
CA ILE A 224 3.50 18.23 -26.07
C ILE A 224 3.36 18.42 -24.56
N PHE A 225 3.07 19.65 -24.13
CA PHE A 225 2.92 20.00 -22.71
C PHE A 225 1.65 19.40 -22.11
N GLU A 226 0.58 19.37 -22.88
CA GLU A 226 -0.75 18.92 -22.46
C GLU A 226 -0.80 17.42 -22.16
N ARG A 227 0.20 16.66 -22.63
CA ARG A 227 0.40 15.26 -22.24
C ARG A 227 0.95 15.15 -20.81
N PHE A 228 1.67 16.17 -20.34
CA PHE A 228 2.12 16.27 -18.97
C PHE A 228 1.03 16.80 -18.06
N LEU A 229 0.44 17.94 -18.44
CA LEU A 229 -0.47 18.67 -17.59
C LEU A 229 -1.63 19.17 -18.43
N ASN A 230 -2.79 18.54 -18.25
CA ASN A 230 -3.99 18.80 -19.04
C ASN A 230 -4.91 19.79 -18.30
N PRO A 231 -5.22 20.96 -18.88
CA PRO A 231 -6.10 21.94 -18.24
C PRO A 231 -7.53 21.44 -18.00
N ASP A 232 -8.02 20.49 -18.79
CA ASP A 232 -9.37 19.93 -18.65
C ASP A 232 -9.48 18.89 -17.53
N ARG A 233 -8.34 18.49 -16.94
CA ARG A 233 -8.27 17.51 -15.84
C ARG A 233 -7.26 17.96 -14.80
N VAL A 234 -7.77 18.52 -13.69
CA VAL A 234 -6.92 18.86 -12.54
C VAL A 234 -6.46 17.57 -11.84
N SER A 235 -5.29 17.09 -12.22
CA SER A 235 -4.57 16.00 -11.56
C SER A 235 -3.17 16.47 -11.20
N MET A 236 -2.63 16.02 -10.07
CA MET A 236 -1.27 16.31 -9.69
C MET A 236 -0.30 15.82 -10.78
N PRO A 237 0.58 16.69 -11.30
CA PRO A 237 1.64 16.28 -12.21
C PRO A 237 2.65 15.41 -11.47
N ASP A 238 3.24 14.44 -12.18
CA ASP A 238 4.22 13.52 -11.61
C ASP A 238 5.54 13.56 -12.40
N PHE A 239 6.59 14.04 -11.75
CA PHE A 239 7.96 14.01 -12.27
C PHE A 239 8.70 12.79 -11.71
N ASP A 240 8.73 11.72 -12.51
CA ASP A 240 9.59 10.57 -12.24
C ASP A 240 11.06 10.91 -12.51
N LEU A 241 11.84 11.13 -11.45
CA LEU A 241 13.27 11.39 -11.53
C LEU A 241 14.07 10.09 -11.30
N ASP A 242 14.90 9.74 -12.27
CA ASP A 242 15.88 8.68 -12.16
C ASP A 242 17.22 9.24 -11.66
N PHE A 243 17.74 8.65 -10.58
CA PHE A 243 19.06 8.95 -10.02
C PHE A 243 19.92 7.68 -10.00
N PRO A 244 21.26 7.78 -10.04
CA PRO A 244 22.16 6.68 -9.76
C PRO A 244 21.88 6.06 -8.39
N ASP A 245 21.83 4.72 -8.34
CA ASP A 245 21.49 3.94 -7.14
C ASP A 245 22.44 4.24 -5.96
N ASP A 246 23.73 4.41 -6.25
CA ASP A 246 24.79 4.71 -5.28
C ASP A 246 24.74 6.15 -4.72
N GLN A 247 24.00 7.05 -5.37
CA GLN A 247 23.89 8.46 -4.97
C GLN A 247 22.50 8.87 -4.48
N ARG A 248 21.49 8.01 -4.64
CA ARG A 248 20.10 8.28 -4.26
C ARG A 248 19.93 8.64 -2.78
N GLU A 249 20.70 8.01 -1.90
CA GLU A 249 20.65 8.28 -0.47
C GLU A 249 21.11 9.70 -0.10
N GLU A 250 21.94 10.33 -0.93
CA GLU A 250 22.32 11.74 -0.72
C GLU A 250 21.15 12.69 -1.01
N LEU A 251 20.37 12.41 -2.05
CA LEU A 251 19.15 13.14 -2.38
C LEU A 251 18.11 13.00 -1.28
N ILE A 252 17.88 11.79 -0.77
CA ILE A 252 16.93 11.56 0.33
C ILE A 252 17.35 12.35 1.57
N ARG A 253 18.64 12.31 1.94
CA ARG A 253 19.16 13.09 3.06
C ARG A 253 19.01 14.60 2.86
N TYR A 254 19.21 15.10 1.64
CA TYR A 254 18.94 16.50 1.31
C TYR A 254 17.45 16.85 1.52
N THR A 255 16.54 16.03 0.99
CA THR A 255 15.09 16.23 1.16
C THR A 255 14.70 16.26 2.64
N ILE A 256 15.24 15.34 3.46
CA ILE A 256 15.03 15.30 4.91
C ILE A 256 15.54 16.59 5.59
N GLN A 257 16.73 17.07 5.21
CA GLN A 257 17.29 18.30 5.78
C GLN A 257 16.51 19.54 5.36
N LYS A 258 15.99 19.55 4.12
CA LYS A 258 15.30 20.69 3.51
C LYS A 258 13.86 20.83 4.01
N TYR A 259 13.13 19.72 4.07
CA TYR A 259 11.70 19.70 4.41
C TYR A 259 11.41 19.19 5.82
N GLY A 260 12.41 18.68 6.53
CA GLY A 260 12.29 18.27 7.92
C GLY A 260 12.11 16.76 8.10
N GLN A 261 12.69 16.25 9.18
CA GLN A 261 12.75 14.82 9.47
C GLN A 261 11.39 14.17 9.70
N ASP A 262 10.43 14.93 10.26
CA ASP A 262 9.08 14.42 10.55
C ASP A 262 8.11 14.57 9.36
N GLN A 263 8.57 15.11 8.22
CA GLN A 263 7.75 15.37 7.04
C GLN A 263 8.15 14.54 5.80
N VAL A 264 9.26 13.79 5.88
CA VAL A 264 9.79 13.00 4.75
C VAL A 264 9.90 11.54 5.16
N ALA A 265 9.23 10.65 4.43
CA ALA A 265 9.22 9.22 4.71
C ALA A 265 9.04 8.39 3.44
N GLN A 266 9.76 7.27 3.35
CA GLN A 266 9.63 6.39 2.19
C GLN A 266 8.30 5.63 2.23
N ILE A 267 7.71 5.46 1.05
CA ILE A 267 6.43 4.76 0.92
C ILE A 267 6.62 3.25 1.15
N VAL A 268 5.70 2.64 1.88
CA VAL A 268 5.69 1.18 2.12
C VAL A 268 5.25 0.42 0.87
N THR A 269 5.84 -0.76 0.63
CA THR A 269 5.34 -1.77 -0.31
C THR A 269 4.90 -3.00 0.45
N PHE A 270 3.80 -3.61 0.01
CA PHE A 270 3.29 -4.85 0.59
C PHE A 270 3.56 -6.02 -0.35
N GLY A 271 4.48 -6.90 0.05
CA GLY A 271 4.74 -8.14 -0.65
C GLY A 271 3.60 -9.13 -0.42
N ARG A 272 2.90 -9.54 -1.47
CA ARG A 272 1.87 -10.60 -1.41
C ARG A 272 2.45 -11.97 -1.78
N MET A 273 1.86 -13.03 -1.23
CA MET A 273 2.22 -14.41 -1.58
C MET A 273 1.76 -14.72 -3.02
N LYS A 274 2.70 -14.82 -3.95
CA LYS A 274 2.44 -15.28 -5.33
C LYS A 274 2.31 -16.80 -5.37
N ALA A 275 1.59 -17.36 -6.35
CA ALA A 275 1.41 -18.81 -6.57
C ALA A 275 2.62 -19.68 -6.20
N ARG A 276 3.77 -19.47 -6.86
CA ARG A 276 4.99 -20.25 -6.62
C ARG A 276 5.51 -20.16 -5.19
N ALA A 277 5.38 -18.98 -4.57
CA ALA A 277 5.82 -18.77 -3.19
C ALA A 277 4.85 -19.45 -2.21
N ALA A 278 3.53 -19.34 -2.45
CA ALA A 278 2.52 -20.01 -1.66
C ALA A 278 2.71 -21.54 -1.65
N ILE A 279 2.91 -22.15 -2.83
CA ILE A 279 3.19 -23.59 -2.96
C ILE A 279 4.43 -24.00 -2.15
N ARG A 280 5.51 -23.21 -2.24
CA ARG A 280 6.76 -23.49 -1.52
C ARG A 280 6.62 -23.37 0.00
N ASP A 281 5.93 -22.34 0.46
CA ASP A 281 5.76 -22.07 1.88
C ASP A 281 4.80 -23.09 2.53
N VAL A 282 3.67 -23.38 1.88
CA VAL A 282 2.73 -24.43 2.35
C VAL A 282 3.41 -25.80 2.33
N GLY A 283 4.12 -26.14 1.26
CA GLY A 283 4.84 -27.41 1.15
C GLY A 283 5.88 -27.58 2.25
N ARG A 284 6.59 -26.51 2.61
CA ARG A 284 7.54 -26.50 3.75
C ARG A 284 6.82 -26.74 5.08
N ALA A 285 5.71 -26.02 5.33
CA ALA A 285 4.94 -26.18 6.57
C ALA A 285 4.26 -27.56 6.69
N GLN A 286 3.92 -28.21 5.57
CA GLN A 286 3.40 -29.59 5.53
C GLN A 286 4.50 -30.68 5.62
N GLU A 287 5.78 -30.29 5.62
CA GLU A 287 6.94 -31.18 5.53
C GLU A 287 6.98 -32.05 4.27
N VAL A 288 6.49 -31.52 3.15
CA VAL A 288 6.68 -32.16 1.84
C VAL A 288 8.14 -31.97 1.41
N ALA A 289 8.72 -32.99 0.77
CA ALA A 289 10.10 -32.90 0.30
C ALA A 289 10.29 -31.72 -0.66
N LEU A 290 11.30 -30.88 -0.39
CA LEU A 290 11.54 -29.63 -1.13
C LEU A 290 11.67 -29.84 -2.64
N HIS A 291 12.24 -30.97 -3.06
CA HIS A 291 12.36 -31.34 -4.47
C HIS A 291 10.98 -31.45 -5.15
N ASP A 292 10.03 -32.11 -4.48
CA ASP A 292 8.69 -32.34 -5.04
C ASP A 292 7.87 -31.06 -5.05
N VAL A 293 7.98 -30.26 -3.99
CA VAL A 293 7.36 -28.92 -3.92
C VAL A 293 7.90 -28.01 -5.02
N ASP A 294 9.21 -27.99 -5.26
CA ASP A 294 9.80 -27.15 -6.31
C ASP A 294 9.43 -27.64 -7.72
N ARG A 295 9.28 -28.96 -7.92
CA ARG A 295 8.75 -29.53 -9.17
C ARG A 295 7.35 -28.99 -9.46
N ILE A 296 6.44 -29.04 -8.49
CA ILE A 296 5.07 -28.53 -8.64
C ILE A 296 5.07 -27.00 -8.83
N ALA A 297 5.84 -26.25 -8.03
CA ALA A 297 5.92 -24.79 -8.15
C ALA A 297 6.44 -24.32 -9.52
N LYS A 298 7.38 -25.05 -10.13
CA LYS A 298 7.92 -24.73 -11.47
C LYS A 298 6.90 -24.90 -12.60
N MET A 299 5.86 -25.72 -12.40
CA MET A 299 4.78 -25.91 -13.38
C MET A 299 3.87 -24.67 -13.53
N ILE A 300 3.87 -23.76 -12.55
CA ILE A 300 3.20 -22.46 -12.64
C ILE A 300 4.08 -21.50 -13.44
N PRO A 301 3.64 -20.87 -14.54
CA PRO A 301 4.43 -19.87 -15.27
C PRO A 301 4.82 -18.67 -14.40
N ALA A 302 6.03 -18.13 -14.58
CA ALA A 302 6.48 -16.91 -13.93
C ALA A 302 6.89 -15.88 -14.99
N ILE A 303 5.94 -15.02 -15.36
CA ILE A 303 6.12 -14.00 -16.40
C ILE A 303 6.22 -12.62 -15.72
N PRO A 304 7.32 -11.87 -15.94
CA PRO A 304 7.42 -10.50 -15.42
C PRO A 304 6.23 -9.66 -15.87
N GLY A 305 5.60 -8.95 -14.93
CA GLY A 305 4.44 -8.08 -15.20
C GLY A 305 3.09 -8.79 -15.40
N LYS A 306 3.04 -10.13 -15.45
CA LYS A 306 1.80 -10.90 -15.51
C LYS A 306 1.70 -11.84 -14.30
N PRO A 307 1.00 -11.46 -13.23
CA PRO A 307 0.78 -12.35 -12.09
C PRO A 307 -0.12 -13.52 -12.53
N VAL A 308 0.36 -14.75 -12.34
CA VAL A 308 -0.39 -15.98 -12.64
C VAL A 308 -0.84 -16.58 -11.31
N THR A 309 -2.13 -16.89 -11.20
CA THR A 309 -2.69 -17.58 -10.03
C THR A 309 -2.61 -19.10 -10.18
N ILE A 310 -2.76 -19.85 -9.09
CA ILE A 310 -2.81 -21.31 -9.17
C ILE A 310 -4.06 -21.75 -9.95
N ASN A 311 -5.19 -21.08 -9.72
CA ASN A 311 -6.46 -21.39 -10.37
C ASN A 311 -6.40 -21.16 -11.90
N ASP A 312 -5.67 -20.13 -12.36
CA ASP A 312 -5.45 -19.86 -13.79
C ASP A 312 -4.77 -21.04 -14.50
N VAL A 313 -3.85 -21.72 -13.82
CA VAL A 313 -3.11 -22.85 -14.41
C VAL A 313 -3.96 -24.13 -14.45
N LEU A 314 -4.92 -24.25 -13.53
CA LEU A 314 -5.83 -25.40 -13.44
C LEU A 314 -7.08 -25.26 -14.33
N THR A 315 -7.41 -24.05 -14.79
CA THR A 315 -8.64 -23.76 -15.54
C THR A 315 -8.46 -24.01 -17.04
N GLU A 316 -9.20 -24.97 -17.59
CA GLU A 316 -9.19 -25.26 -19.02
C GLU A 316 -9.61 -24.05 -19.85
N GLY A 317 -8.84 -23.71 -20.89
CA GLY A 317 -9.07 -22.55 -21.76
C GLY A 317 -8.41 -21.25 -21.29
N HIS A 318 -7.76 -21.22 -20.13
CA HIS A 318 -6.98 -20.06 -19.68
C HIS A 318 -5.63 -19.96 -20.40
N GLU A 319 -5.07 -18.74 -20.57
CA GLU A 319 -3.78 -18.53 -21.28
C GLU A 319 -2.58 -19.24 -20.60
N PHE A 320 -2.72 -19.59 -19.32
CA PHE A 320 -1.69 -20.25 -18.51
C PHE A 320 -2.01 -21.70 -18.17
N TYR A 321 -3.03 -22.29 -18.80
CA TYR A 321 -3.46 -23.66 -18.54
C TYR A 321 -2.31 -24.66 -18.72
N ASN A 322 -2.09 -25.53 -17.73
CA ASN A 322 -1.09 -26.59 -17.79
C ASN A 322 -1.75 -27.97 -17.58
N PRO A 323 -1.91 -28.79 -18.64
CA PRO A 323 -2.56 -30.10 -18.54
C PRO A 323 -1.77 -31.08 -17.66
N GLU A 324 -0.44 -30.98 -17.60
CA GLU A 324 0.38 -31.86 -16.76
C GLU A 324 0.10 -31.62 -15.27
N LEU A 325 -0.01 -30.34 -14.86
CA LEU A 325 -0.33 -30.00 -13.48
C LEU A 325 -1.74 -30.48 -13.10
N VAL A 326 -2.70 -30.38 -14.01
CA VAL A 326 -4.08 -30.84 -13.80
C VAL A 326 -4.14 -32.36 -13.63
N GLU A 327 -3.40 -33.12 -14.45
CA GLU A 327 -3.33 -34.58 -14.32
C GLU A 327 -2.73 -35.00 -12.98
N VAL A 328 -1.63 -34.37 -12.57
CA VAL A 328 -1.00 -34.65 -11.26
C VAL A 328 -1.93 -34.23 -10.11
N TYR A 329 -2.60 -33.08 -10.22
CA TYR A 329 -3.59 -32.60 -9.24
C TYR A 329 -4.78 -33.57 -9.07
N LYS A 330 -5.26 -34.19 -10.16
CA LYS A 330 -6.34 -35.19 -10.11
C LYS A 330 -5.86 -36.54 -9.56
N LYS A 331 -4.62 -36.94 -9.87
CA LYS A 331 -4.08 -38.27 -9.58
C LYS A 331 -3.49 -38.38 -8.17
N GLU A 332 -2.76 -37.35 -7.72
CA GLU A 332 -1.97 -37.40 -6.49
C GLU A 332 -2.63 -36.60 -5.37
N LYS A 333 -3.12 -37.30 -4.34
CA LYS A 333 -3.84 -36.70 -3.21
C LYS A 333 -3.03 -35.59 -2.51
N TRP A 334 -1.74 -35.81 -2.29
CA TRP A 334 -0.88 -34.84 -1.61
C TRP A 334 -0.68 -33.56 -2.43
N VAL A 335 -0.67 -33.65 -3.77
CA VAL A 335 -0.58 -32.47 -4.66
C VAL A 335 -1.87 -31.68 -4.61
N ARG A 336 -3.02 -32.36 -4.59
CA ARG A 336 -4.32 -31.69 -4.40
C ARG A 336 -4.38 -30.92 -3.09
N GLU A 337 -4.05 -31.56 -1.97
CA GLU A 337 -4.04 -30.92 -0.65
C GLU A 337 -3.06 -29.74 -0.57
N LEU A 338 -1.88 -29.86 -1.20
CA LEU A 338 -0.91 -28.78 -1.30
C LEU A 338 -1.46 -27.60 -2.10
N LEU A 339 -2.02 -27.84 -3.29
CA LEU A 339 -2.51 -26.77 -4.17
C LEU A 339 -3.77 -26.11 -3.63
N ASP A 340 -4.72 -26.88 -3.07
CA ASP A 340 -5.93 -26.35 -2.43
C ASP A 340 -5.58 -25.41 -1.28
N MET A 341 -4.66 -25.83 -0.41
CA MET A 341 -4.19 -24.98 0.69
C MET A 341 -3.42 -23.76 0.18
N SER A 342 -2.59 -23.93 -0.86
CA SER A 342 -1.83 -22.82 -1.46
C SER A 342 -2.73 -21.79 -2.13
N MET A 343 -3.85 -22.20 -2.73
CA MET A 343 -4.86 -21.30 -3.31
C MET A 343 -5.50 -20.40 -2.25
N ASN A 344 -5.72 -20.91 -1.03
CA ASN A 344 -6.27 -20.12 0.07
C ASN A 344 -5.27 -19.08 0.63
N LEU A 345 -3.96 -19.35 0.51
CA LEU A 345 -2.89 -18.46 0.99
C LEU A 345 -2.36 -17.53 -0.11
N GLU A 346 -2.71 -17.78 -1.37
CA GLU A 346 -2.34 -16.93 -2.49
C GLU A 346 -2.96 -15.54 -2.34
N GLY A 347 -2.16 -14.50 -2.57
CA GLY A 347 -2.60 -13.11 -2.48
C GLY A 347 -2.58 -12.51 -1.08
N VAL A 348 -2.39 -13.32 -0.02
CA VAL A 348 -2.25 -12.84 1.35
C VAL A 348 -0.99 -11.98 1.49
N ALA A 349 -1.08 -10.89 2.26
CA ALA A 349 0.06 -10.03 2.55
C ALA A 349 1.08 -10.78 3.43
N ARG A 350 2.36 -10.71 3.04
CA ARG A 350 3.45 -11.48 3.68
C ARG A 350 4.38 -10.63 4.51
N HIS A 351 4.86 -9.53 3.95
CA HIS A 351 5.78 -8.61 4.60
C HIS A 351 5.63 -7.22 4.02
N SER A 352 6.03 -6.22 4.81
CA SER A 352 6.29 -4.88 4.32
C SER A 352 7.74 -4.75 3.85
N GLY A 353 7.94 -3.96 2.82
CA GLY A 353 9.23 -3.49 2.36
C GLY A 353 9.16 -1.98 2.09
N ILE A 354 10.28 -1.39 1.72
CA ILE A 354 10.36 0.02 1.33
C ILE A 354 10.22 0.11 -0.18
N HIS A 355 9.41 1.05 -0.68
CA HIS A 355 9.26 1.29 -2.11
C HIS A 355 10.60 1.69 -2.73
N ALA A 356 10.99 1.01 -3.80
CA ALA A 356 12.30 1.18 -4.41
C ALA A 356 12.53 2.58 -4.99
N ALA A 357 11.48 3.35 -5.28
CA ALA A 357 11.58 4.68 -5.90
C ALA A 357 10.90 5.81 -5.12
N ALA A 358 9.89 5.51 -4.30
CA ALA A 358 8.94 6.53 -3.85
C ALA A 358 9.30 7.00 -2.43
N VAL A 359 9.43 8.31 -2.27
CA VAL A 359 9.94 9.02 -1.08
C VAL A 359 9.05 10.21 -0.79
#